data_AF-A0A6C0U557-F1
#
_entry.id   AF-A0A6C0U557-F1
#
_cell.length_a   1.000
_cell.length_b   1.000
_cell.length_c   1.000
_cell.angle_alpha   90.00
_cell.angle_beta   90.00
_cell.angle_gamma   90.00
#
_symmetry.space_group_name_H-M   'P 1'
#
loop_
_entity.id
_entity.type
_entity.pdbx_description
1 polymer ?
#
loop_
_entity_poly.entity_id
_entity_poly.type
_entity_poly.pdbx_seq_one_letter_code
_entity_poly.pdbx_strand_id
1 'polypeptide(L)'
;MRQLLGTPPPHVQQRRPRYRENDQLPGRLAADDARATPGHCPADYPPPILGADANSYLPEFSWAVAHGSPAKRQAAFDSGADIIFLNHDGVNWVAENLHVLKGFSHCTVDEYTAYKNRTTDRSKAMGLIANEIEYITMLSGTPNSNRITDLWFPAFMLDGGKRLGESFYKFQQQTCTPMDIPGASSPYAKNWVEKEGARDVVAQLLSDITIRHVLEDCVDMPANTRRTLQVEMPAAVMKQYRELEKRAVLETAGGVITAVHAGAKATKILQLLSGAVYGAEGEIIKIHPHRAELVIDLVLQREQSVVAFNWKHERDSLVALATKHKIPSP
;
A
#
# COMPACT_ATOMS: atom_id res chain seq x y z
N MET A 1 -13.06 -5.58 -26.02
CA MET A 1 -11.58 -5.57 -26.20
C MET A 1 -11.02 -5.22 -24.82
N ARG A 2 -10.17 -6.08 -24.24
CA ARG A 2 -10.00 -6.16 -22.76
C ARG A 2 -9.13 -5.04 -22.17
N GLN A 3 -9.73 -4.10 -21.41
CA GLN A 3 -9.15 -2.79 -21.06
C GLN A 3 -9.77 -2.11 -19.81
N LEU A 4 -8.96 -1.64 -18.84
CA LEU A 4 -9.27 -0.65 -17.77
C LEU A 4 -8.59 0.71 -18.09
N LEU A 5 -9.36 1.75 -18.41
CA LEU A 5 -8.91 2.94 -19.17
C LEU A 5 -7.96 3.93 -18.43
N GLY A 6 -7.32 4.94 -19.06
CA GLY A 6 -7.60 5.59 -20.36
C GLY A 6 -6.41 6.18 -21.15
N THR A 7 -6.65 7.23 -21.97
CA THR A 7 -5.89 7.53 -23.22
C THR A 7 -5.64 9.06 -23.50
N PRO A 8 -5.20 9.54 -24.71
CA PRO A 8 -4.01 10.40 -24.94
C PRO A 8 -4.43 11.83 -25.44
N PRO A 9 -3.74 12.66 -26.31
CA PRO A 9 -2.45 12.62 -27.07
C PRO A 9 -1.60 13.93 -26.82
N PRO A 10 -0.80 14.56 -27.73
CA PRO A 10 -0.23 14.20 -29.05
C PRO A 10 1.29 14.52 -29.29
N HIS A 11 1.79 14.16 -30.50
CA HIS A 11 3.13 14.47 -31.08
C HIS A 11 4.34 13.78 -30.39
N VAL A 12 5.43 13.34 -31.06
CA VAL A 12 6.00 13.61 -32.41
C VAL A 12 6.28 12.30 -33.20
N GLN A 13 6.62 12.42 -34.49
CA GLN A 13 6.97 11.36 -35.47
C GLN A 13 8.32 10.64 -35.15
N GLN A 14 8.77 9.52 -35.75
CA GLN A 14 8.51 8.79 -37.02
C GLN A 14 9.06 7.33 -36.80
N ARG A 15 8.93 6.23 -37.59
CA ARG A 15 8.63 5.95 -39.02
C ARG A 15 7.64 4.77 -39.19
N ARG A 16 7.95 3.75 -40.03
CA ARG A 16 7.13 2.57 -40.43
C ARG A 16 8.05 1.41 -40.92
N PRO A 17 7.56 0.15 -41.06
CA PRO A 17 6.83 -0.26 -42.29
C PRO A 17 5.32 -0.49 -42.08
N ARG A 18 4.60 -0.88 -43.15
CA ARG A 18 3.12 -0.85 -43.22
C ARG A 18 2.45 -2.14 -42.76
N TYR A 19 1.34 -2.02 -42.04
CA TYR A 19 0.19 -2.93 -42.15
C TYR A 19 -1.06 -2.15 -42.58
N ARG A 20 -2.19 -2.84 -42.79
CA ARG A 20 -3.35 -2.35 -43.56
C ARG A 20 -4.38 -1.59 -42.72
N GLU A 21 -5.22 -0.81 -43.40
CA GLU A 21 -6.46 -0.26 -42.85
C GLU A 21 -7.47 -1.39 -42.64
N ASN A 22 -7.80 -1.72 -41.37
CA ASN A 22 -9.12 -2.22 -40.89
C ASN A 22 -9.14 -2.73 -39.42
N ASP A 23 -8.02 -2.73 -38.68
CA ASP A 23 -8.02 -3.20 -37.27
C ASP A 23 -8.39 -2.11 -36.25
N GLN A 24 -9.22 -2.46 -35.27
CA GLN A 24 -9.72 -1.56 -34.22
C GLN A 24 -8.67 -1.34 -33.10
N LEU A 25 -8.66 -0.12 -32.53
CA LEU A 25 -7.63 0.34 -31.59
C LEU A 25 -7.74 -0.29 -30.18
N PRO A 26 -6.63 -0.77 -29.59
CA PRO A 26 -6.59 -1.24 -28.20
C PRO A 26 -5.79 -0.34 -27.24
N GLY A 27 -6.30 -0.15 -26.01
CA GLY A 27 -5.50 0.09 -24.79
C GLY A 27 -5.77 -1.06 -23.80
N ARG A 28 -5.74 -0.94 -22.47
CA ARG A 28 -4.98 -0.21 -21.42
C ARG A 28 -5.50 -0.74 -20.08
N LEU A 29 -4.73 -0.81 -19.00
CA LEU A 29 -5.27 -1.28 -17.71
C LEU A 29 -4.87 -0.36 -16.54
N ALA A 30 -5.77 -0.17 -15.57
CA ALA A 30 -5.71 0.48 -14.24
C ALA A 30 -6.27 -0.51 -13.18
N ALA A 31 -5.97 -0.43 -11.87
CA ALA A 31 -6.42 -1.41 -10.86
C ALA A 31 -6.52 -0.83 -9.43
N ASP A 32 -7.16 -1.51 -8.45
CA ASP A 32 -6.86 -1.57 -6.98
C ASP A 32 -7.84 -2.52 -6.20
N ASP A 33 -7.75 -2.59 -4.85
CA ASP A 33 -8.43 -3.51 -3.90
C ASP A 33 -9.96 -3.67 -4.09
N ALA A 34 -10.36 -4.83 -4.61
CA ALA A 34 -11.76 -5.24 -4.74
C ALA A 34 -12.08 -6.48 -3.87
N ARG A 35 -12.84 -6.28 -2.79
CA ARG A 35 -13.40 -7.36 -1.95
C ARG A 35 -14.84 -7.65 -2.33
N ALA A 36 -15.07 -8.57 -3.26
CA ALA A 36 -16.41 -9.06 -3.59
C ALA A 36 -16.43 -10.56 -3.92
N THR A 37 -17.57 -11.22 -3.73
CA THR A 37 -17.81 -12.58 -4.23
C THR A 37 -18.61 -12.54 -5.55
N PRO A 38 -18.62 -13.64 -6.35
CA PRO A 38 -18.60 -13.49 -7.80
C PRO A 38 -19.96 -13.64 -8.50
N GLY A 39 -20.00 -13.17 -9.74
CA GLY A 39 -20.90 -13.63 -10.79
C GLY A 39 -22.30 -13.01 -10.75
N HIS A 40 -22.60 -12.15 -11.73
CA HIS A 40 -23.88 -11.43 -11.87
C HIS A 40 -24.28 -10.63 -10.63
N CYS A 41 -24.02 -9.32 -10.64
CA CYS A 41 -24.43 -8.40 -9.58
C CYS A 41 -25.97 -8.45 -9.41
N PRO A 42 -26.51 -8.96 -8.29
CA PRO A 42 -27.91 -8.76 -7.94
C PRO A 42 -28.10 -7.30 -7.53
N ALA A 43 -29.30 -6.75 -7.70
CA ALA A 43 -29.57 -5.32 -7.45
C ALA A 43 -29.31 -4.85 -6.00
N ASP A 44 -29.12 -5.78 -5.06
CA ASP A 44 -29.04 -5.54 -3.62
C ASP A 44 -27.61 -5.46 -3.05
N TYR A 45 -26.56 -5.38 -3.88
CA TYR A 45 -25.18 -5.17 -3.41
C TYR A 45 -24.46 -4.07 -4.20
N PRO A 46 -23.87 -3.06 -3.54
CA PRO A 46 -23.11 -2.04 -4.24
C PRO A 46 -21.86 -2.67 -4.89
N PRO A 47 -21.51 -2.29 -6.14
CA PRO A 47 -20.26 -2.72 -6.76
C PRO A 47 -19.05 -2.22 -5.95
N PRO A 48 -17.87 -2.86 -6.07
CA PRO A 48 -16.62 -2.25 -5.58
C PRO A 48 -16.41 -0.89 -6.26
N ILE A 49 -15.70 0.03 -5.61
CA ILE A 49 -15.59 1.44 -6.06
C ILE A 49 -15.21 1.54 -7.54
N LEU A 50 -14.15 0.85 -7.96
CA LEU A 50 -13.72 0.84 -9.37
C LEU A 50 -14.72 0.20 -10.34
N GLY A 51 -15.62 -0.66 -9.86
CA GLY A 51 -16.75 -1.18 -10.63
C GLY A 51 -17.92 -0.18 -10.75
N ALA A 52 -18.11 0.68 -9.74
CA ALA A 52 -19.02 1.82 -9.83
C ALA A 52 -18.49 2.87 -10.83
N ASP A 53 -17.18 3.15 -10.78
CA ASP A 53 -16.51 4.04 -11.72
C ASP A 53 -16.51 3.45 -13.13
N ALA A 54 -16.23 2.15 -13.31
CA ALA A 54 -16.33 1.49 -14.60
C ALA A 54 -17.75 1.59 -15.21
N ASN A 55 -18.80 1.37 -14.41
CA ASN A 55 -20.18 1.57 -14.86
C ASN A 55 -20.49 3.03 -15.26
N SER A 56 -19.80 4.01 -14.67
CA SER A 56 -20.10 5.44 -14.84
C SER A 56 -19.31 6.09 -15.96
N TYR A 57 -18.05 5.72 -16.13
CA TYR A 57 -17.13 6.32 -17.10
C TYR A 57 -16.83 5.41 -18.29
N LEU A 58 -16.95 4.08 -18.12
CA LEU A 58 -16.52 3.05 -19.08
C LEU A 58 -17.68 2.08 -19.46
N PRO A 59 -18.92 2.55 -19.71
CA PRO A 59 -20.12 1.71 -19.79
C PRO A 59 -20.13 0.71 -20.96
N GLU A 60 -19.21 0.85 -21.92
CA GLU A 60 -19.01 -0.09 -23.03
C GLU A 60 -18.12 -1.30 -22.67
N PHE A 61 -17.47 -1.31 -21.50
CA PHE A 61 -16.58 -2.38 -21.05
C PHE A 61 -17.22 -3.28 -19.99
N SER A 62 -17.22 -4.59 -20.24
CA SER A 62 -17.72 -5.58 -19.29
C SER A 62 -16.69 -5.88 -18.19
N TRP A 63 -17.11 -6.02 -16.92
CA TRP A 63 -16.20 -6.25 -15.79
C TRP A 63 -16.61 -7.40 -14.85
N ALA A 64 -15.61 -8.04 -14.23
CA ALA A 64 -15.76 -9.08 -13.21
C ALA A 64 -14.72 -8.93 -12.09
N VAL A 65 -14.94 -9.61 -10.95
CA VAL A 65 -14.05 -9.56 -9.77
C VAL A 65 -13.51 -10.95 -9.44
N ALA A 66 -12.20 -11.12 -9.50
CA ALA A 66 -11.49 -12.37 -9.24
C ALA A 66 -11.07 -12.50 -7.75
N HIS A 67 -12.05 -12.65 -6.86
CA HIS A 67 -11.82 -12.71 -5.40
C HIS A 67 -12.52 -13.91 -4.73
N GLY A 68 -11.98 -14.34 -3.57
CA GLY A 68 -12.39 -15.54 -2.85
C GLY A 68 -11.56 -16.77 -3.23
N SER A 69 -12.22 -17.93 -3.33
CA SER A 69 -11.57 -19.23 -3.61
C SER A 69 -11.09 -19.36 -5.07
N PRO A 70 -10.13 -20.26 -5.37
CA PRO A 70 -9.59 -20.46 -6.72
C PRO A 70 -10.65 -20.60 -7.83
N ALA A 71 -11.69 -21.40 -7.62
CA ALA A 71 -12.78 -21.57 -8.58
C ALA A 71 -13.55 -20.26 -8.86
N LYS A 72 -13.66 -19.36 -7.88
CA LYS A 72 -14.30 -18.04 -8.04
C LYS A 72 -13.41 -17.07 -8.82
N ARG A 73 -12.08 -17.18 -8.69
CA ARG A 73 -11.12 -16.44 -9.50
C ARG A 73 -11.15 -16.92 -10.95
N GLN A 74 -11.06 -18.23 -11.17
CA GLN A 74 -11.14 -18.85 -12.50
C GLN A 74 -12.41 -18.41 -13.25
N ALA A 75 -13.58 -18.56 -12.61
CA ALA A 75 -14.86 -18.15 -13.19
C ALA A 75 -14.95 -16.65 -13.56
N ALA A 76 -14.15 -15.78 -12.93
CA ALA A 76 -14.07 -14.37 -13.30
C ALA A 76 -13.26 -14.18 -14.60
N PHE A 77 -12.10 -14.83 -14.75
CA PHE A 77 -11.31 -14.78 -16.00
C PHE A 77 -12.06 -15.43 -17.19
N ASP A 78 -12.70 -16.58 -16.94
CA ASP A 78 -13.50 -17.33 -17.91
C ASP A 78 -14.78 -16.58 -18.35
N SER A 79 -15.26 -15.60 -17.57
CA SER A 79 -16.58 -14.95 -17.72
C SER A 79 -16.83 -14.24 -19.06
N GLY A 80 -15.77 -13.99 -19.84
CA GLY A 80 -15.82 -13.12 -21.02
C GLY A 80 -15.42 -11.67 -20.75
N ALA A 81 -15.41 -11.22 -19.48
CA ALA A 81 -15.28 -9.82 -19.11
C ALA A 81 -14.00 -9.14 -19.62
N ASP A 82 -14.15 -7.93 -20.17
CA ASP A 82 -13.07 -7.06 -20.65
C ASP A 82 -12.14 -6.57 -19.52
N ILE A 83 -12.68 -6.50 -18.31
CA ILE A 83 -12.03 -6.00 -17.11
C ILE A 83 -12.07 -7.08 -16.02
N ILE A 84 -10.92 -7.36 -15.39
CA ILE A 84 -10.84 -8.23 -14.20
C ILE A 84 -10.23 -7.43 -13.05
N PHE A 85 -11.02 -7.18 -12.02
CA PHE A 85 -10.54 -6.64 -10.75
C PHE A 85 -9.96 -7.76 -9.88
N LEU A 86 -8.75 -7.56 -9.35
CA LEU A 86 -7.99 -8.54 -8.58
C LEU A 86 -7.39 -7.84 -7.35
N ASN A 87 -7.51 -8.44 -6.16
CA ASN A 87 -6.88 -7.90 -4.95
C ASN A 87 -5.42 -8.38 -4.80
N HIS A 88 -4.66 -7.75 -3.91
CA HIS A 88 -3.23 -8.03 -3.67
C HIS A 88 -2.90 -9.48 -3.24
N ASP A 89 -3.91 -10.25 -2.79
CA ASP A 89 -3.76 -11.67 -2.43
C ASP A 89 -4.17 -12.63 -3.56
N GLY A 90 -4.76 -12.11 -4.65
CA GLY A 90 -5.03 -12.84 -5.88
C GLY A 90 -3.82 -13.01 -6.78
N VAL A 91 -2.81 -12.12 -6.67
CA VAL A 91 -1.61 -12.08 -7.52
C VAL A 91 -0.85 -13.40 -7.55
N ASN A 92 -0.64 -14.04 -6.38
CA ASN A 92 0.04 -15.34 -6.32
C ASN A 92 -0.71 -16.42 -7.12
N TRP A 93 -2.04 -16.45 -7.01
CA TRP A 93 -2.87 -17.42 -7.74
C TRP A 93 -2.83 -17.19 -9.26
N VAL A 94 -2.76 -15.93 -9.72
CA VAL A 94 -2.60 -15.62 -11.14
C VAL A 94 -1.19 -16.01 -11.63
N ALA A 95 -0.15 -15.83 -10.82
CA ALA A 95 1.21 -16.28 -11.16
C ALA A 95 1.36 -17.82 -11.19
N GLU A 96 0.54 -18.54 -10.42
CA GLU A 96 0.40 -20.01 -10.52
C GLU A 96 -0.39 -20.44 -11.78
N ASN A 97 -1.19 -19.54 -12.37
CA ASN A 97 -2.16 -19.83 -13.43
C ASN A 97 -2.03 -18.87 -14.63
N LEU A 98 -0.81 -18.48 -15.02
CA LEU A 98 -0.54 -17.44 -16.04
C LEU A 98 -1.33 -17.58 -17.36
N HIS A 99 -1.76 -18.80 -17.71
CA HIS A 99 -2.64 -19.06 -18.85
C HIS A 99 -3.96 -18.25 -18.84
N VAL A 100 -4.45 -17.79 -17.67
CA VAL A 100 -5.65 -16.93 -17.57
C VAL A 100 -5.42 -15.50 -18.06
N LEU A 101 -4.16 -15.07 -18.21
CA LEU A 101 -3.79 -13.78 -18.80
C LEU A 101 -3.89 -13.78 -20.33
N LYS A 102 -4.09 -14.93 -20.97
CA LYS A 102 -4.15 -15.05 -22.43
C LYS A 102 -5.27 -14.19 -23.03
N GLY A 103 -4.88 -13.11 -23.71
CA GLY A 103 -5.81 -12.16 -24.33
C GLY A 103 -5.97 -10.84 -23.56
N PHE A 104 -5.35 -10.70 -22.40
CA PHE A 104 -5.08 -9.41 -21.77
C PHE A 104 -3.74 -8.90 -22.28
N SER A 105 -3.71 -7.68 -22.81
CA SER A 105 -2.48 -7.03 -23.31
C SER A 105 -1.91 -6.00 -22.34
N HIS A 106 -2.67 -5.62 -21.30
CA HIS A 106 -2.29 -4.57 -20.36
C HIS A 106 -2.52 -5.02 -18.91
N CYS A 107 -1.86 -4.37 -17.95
CA CYS A 107 -2.07 -4.52 -16.51
C CYS A 107 -1.80 -3.18 -15.80
N THR A 108 -2.33 -3.00 -14.59
CA THR A 108 -1.80 -2.02 -13.64
C THR A 108 -1.66 -2.61 -12.27
N VAL A 109 -0.73 -2.03 -11.53
CA VAL A 109 -0.60 -2.18 -10.08
C VAL A 109 -0.80 -0.81 -9.44
N ASP A 110 -1.94 -0.57 -8.79
CA ASP A 110 -2.08 0.56 -7.86
C ASP A 110 -1.59 0.17 -6.47
N GLU A 111 -1.28 1.20 -5.69
CA GLU A 111 -0.29 1.20 -4.62
C GLU A 111 0.85 0.19 -4.86
N TYR A 112 1.55 0.38 -5.99
CA TYR A 112 2.69 -0.45 -6.41
C TYR A 112 3.79 -0.56 -5.33
N THR A 113 3.77 0.37 -4.37
CA THR A 113 4.57 0.36 -3.13
C THR A 113 4.45 -0.95 -2.35
N ALA A 114 3.34 -1.68 -2.47
CA ALA A 114 3.13 -3.02 -1.90
C ALA A 114 4.02 -4.11 -2.53
N TYR A 115 4.60 -3.86 -3.71
CA TYR A 115 5.41 -4.78 -4.51
C TYR A 115 6.89 -4.37 -4.62
N LYS A 116 7.28 -3.24 -4.00
CA LYS A 116 8.63 -2.67 -4.14
C LYS A 116 9.77 -3.58 -3.62
N ASN A 117 9.46 -4.51 -2.72
CA ASN A 117 10.45 -5.47 -2.22
C ASN A 117 10.46 -6.77 -3.05
N ARG A 118 11.43 -6.89 -3.98
CA ARG A 118 11.66 -8.04 -4.87
C ARG A 118 11.78 -9.41 -4.20
N THR A 119 12.00 -9.50 -2.88
CA THR A 119 12.25 -10.79 -2.21
C THR A 119 10.99 -11.45 -1.65
N THR A 120 9.87 -10.74 -1.54
CA THR A 120 8.59 -11.33 -1.12
C THR A 120 7.94 -12.08 -2.28
N ASP A 121 7.11 -13.07 -1.96
CA ASP A 121 6.51 -13.93 -2.98
C ASP A 121 5.44 -13.19 -3.80
N ARG A 122 4.70 -12.26 -3.18
CA ARG A 122 3.78 -11.34 -3.89
C ARG A 122 4.49 -10.51 -4.97
N SER A 123 5.69 -10.00 -4.67
CA SER A 123 6.48 -9.23 -5.64
C SER A 123 7.00 -10.12 -6.77
N LYS A 124 7.50 -11.33 -6.46
CA LYS A 124 7.92 -12.31 -7.48
C LYS A 124 6.76 -12.70 -8.39
N ALA A 125 5.58 -12.96 -7.82
CA ALA A 125 4.37 -13.28 -8.55
C ALA A 125 3.95 -12.15 -9.50
N MET A 126 3.98 -10.90 -9.03
CA MET A 126 3.73 -9.74 -9.90
C MET A 126 4.79 -9.60 -11.01
N GLY A 127 6.06 -9.91 -10.70
CA GLY A 127 7.14 -9.95 -11.70
C GLY A 127 7.00 -11.05 -12.75
N LEU A 128 6.29 -12.15 -12.44
CA LEU A 128 5.93 -13.17 -13.45
C LEU A 128 4.78 -12.67 -14.34
N ILE A 129 3.72 -12.13 -13.74
CA ILE A 129 2.59 -11.52 -14.47
C ILE A 129 3.08 -10.40 -15.40
N ALA A 130 4.06 -9.61 -14.96
CA ALA A 130 4.66 -8.54 -15.74
C ALA A 130 5.34 -9.02 -17.04
N ASN A 131 5.86 -10.25 -17.08
CA ASN A 131 6.50 -10.78 -18.30
C ASN A 131 5.48 -11.25 -19.35
N GLU A 132 4.24 -11.55 -18.94
CA GLU A 132 3.16 -12.05 -19.82
C GLU A 132 2.29 -10.92 -20.40
N ILE A 133 2.58 -9.66 -20.04
CA ILE A 133 1.75 -8.48 -20.35
C ILE A 133 2.57 -7.42 -21.11
N GLU A 134 2.05 -6.92 -22.23
CA GLU A 134 2.75 -5.99 -23.12
C GLU A 134 2.88 -4.56 -22.52
N TYR A 135 1.89 -4.12 -21.75
CA TYR A 135 1.82 -2.77 -21.21
C TYR A 135 1.46 -2.76 -19.72
N ILE A 136 2.31 -2.17 -18.90
CA ILE A 136 2.09 -2.06 -17.46
C ILE A 136 2.11 -0.58 -17.08
N THR A 137 1.14 -0.18 -16.25
CA THR A 137 1.15 1.11 -15.55
C THR A 137 1.22 0.86 -14.05
N MET A 138 1.79 1.79 -13.30
CA MET A 138 1.90 1.70 -11.85
C MET A 138 1.44 3.00 -11.21
N LEU A 139 0.56 2.87 -10.22
CA LEU A 139 -0.08 3.97 -9.52
C LEU A 139 0.28 3.90 -8.03
N SER A 140 0.43 5.07 -7.42
CA SER A 140 0.59 5.27 -5.98
C SER A 140 0.53 6.77 -5.69
N GLY A 141 -0.20 7.16 -4.64
CA GLY A 141 -0.15 8.53 -4.13
C GLY A 141 1.18 8.84 -3.41
N THR A 142 1.96 7.81 -3.06
CA THR A 142 3.19 7.93 -2.28
C THR A 142 4.32 7.06 -2.84
N PRO A 143 4.95 7.43 -3.97
CA PRO A 143 6.14 6.74 -4.53
C PRO A 143 7.41 6.82 -3.64
N ASN A 144 7.25 7.18 -2.36
CA ASN A 144 8.31 7.49 -1.42
C ASN A 144 9.00 6.20 -0.93
N SER A 145 10.08 5.85 -1.61
CA SER A 145 10.97 4.76 -1.24
C SER A 145 11.72 5.07 0.07
N ASN A 146 11.83 4.10 0.98
CA ASN A 146 12.66 4.26 2.18
C ASN A 146 14.15 4.19 1.83
N ARG A 147 14.48 3.58 0.68
CA ARG A 147 15.82 3.48 0.09
C ARG A 147 15.71 3.56 -1.42
N ILE A 148 16.67 4.17 -2.10
CA ILE A 148 16.75 4.21 -3.58
C ILE A 148 16.62 2.82 -4.24
N THR A 149 17.05 1.77 -3.54
CA THR A 149 16.92 0.36 -3.96
C THR A 149 15.48 -0.13 -4.10
N ASP A 150 14.50 0.50 -3.44
CA ASP A 150 13.09 0.09 -3.52
C ASP A 150 12.49 0.42 -4.90
N LEU A 151 13.05 1.41 -5.63
CA LEU A 151 12.60 1.81 -6.96
C LEU A 151 13.03 0.81 -8.06
N TRP A 152 14.05 -0.02 -7.79
CA TRP A 152 14.62 -0.92 -8.80
C TRP A 152 13.61 -1.93 -9.34
N PHE A 153 12.85 -2.59 -8.47
CA PHE A 153 11.96 -3.67 -8.89
C PHE A 153 10.68 -3.20 -9.59
N PRO A 154 9.99 -2.13 -9.16
CA PRO A 154 8.94 -1.49 -9.95
C PRO A 154 9.41 -1.07 -11.35
N ALA A 155 10.56 -0.40 -11.46
CA ALA A 155 11.12 -0.01 -12.76
C ALA A 155 11.49 -1.23 -13.63
N PHE A 156 12.10 -2.26 -13.03
CA PHE A 156 12.41 -3.52 -13.72
C PHE A 156 11.15 -4.22 -14.26
N MET A 157 10.06 -4.23 -13.51
CA MET A 157 8.76 -4.75 -13.99
C MET A 157 8.15 -3.88 -15.11
N LEU A 158 8.39 -2.57 -15.13
CA LEU A 158 7.89 -1.67 -16.19
C LEU A 158 8.68 -1.76 -17.50
N ASP A 159 10.00 -1.96 -17.46
CA ASP A 159 10.85 -1.85 -18.66
C ASP A 159 11.80 -3.02 -18.94
N GLY A 160 11.89 -4.02 -18.06
CA GLY A 160 12.81 -5.15 -18.15
C GLY A 160 14.23 -4.86 -17.63
N GLY A 161 14.45 -3.70 -17.00
CA GLY A 161 15.77 -3.24 -16.56
C GLY A 161 16.50 -2.35 -17.57
N LYS A 162 15.80 -1.75 -18.55
CA LYS A 162 16.40 -0.85 -19.55
C LYS A 162 17.00 0.41 -18.92
N ARG A 163 16.33 1.00 -17.92
CA ARG A 163 16.81 2.22 -17.22
C ARG A 163 17.75 1.92 -16.06
N LEU A 164 17.39 0.97 -15.18
CA LEU A 164 18.09 0.71 -13.92
C LEU A 164 18.92 -0.59 -13.91
N GLY A 165 19.03 -1.27 -15.05
CA GLY A 165 19.78 -2.51 -15.23
C GLY A 165 19.06 -3.76 -14.75
N GLU A 166 19.27 -4.88 -15.45
CA GLU A 166 18.66 -6.21 -15.20
C GLU A 166 19.03 -6.83 -13.83
N SER A 167 19.94 -6.25 -13.06
CA SER A 167 20.48 -6.85 -11.85
C SER A 167 20.49 -5.89 -10.66
N PHE A 168 19.60 -6.17 -9.69
CA PHE A 168 19.54 -5.48 -8.40
C PHE A 168 20.89 -5.29 -7.73
N TYR A 169 21.77 -6.30 -7.75
CA TYR A 169 23.07 -6.22 -7.09
C TYR A 169 24.03 -5.25 -7.80
N LYS A 170 23.97 -5.17 -9.14
CA LYS A 170 24.71 -4.15 -9.91
C LYS A 170 24.14 -2.76 -9.62
N PHE A 171 22.81 -2.60 -9.66
CA PHE A 171 22.15 -1.34 -9.34
C PHE A 171 22.48 -0.84 -7.92
N GLN A 172 22.45 -1.74 -6.94
CA GLN A 172 22.83 -1.45 -5.54
C GLN A 172 24.31 -1.06 -5.41
N GLN A 173 25.23 -1.71 -6.14
CA GLN A 173 26.64 -1.33 -6.16
C GLN A 173 26.89 -0.01 -6.90
N GLN A 174 26.05 0.33 -7.89
CA GLN A 174 26.11 1.61 -8.61
C GLN A 174 25.59 2.76 -7.72
N THR A 175 24.44 2.60 -7.08
CA THR A 175 23.75 3.65 -6.30
C THR A 175 24.16 3.76 -4.84
N CYS A 176 24.67 2.69 -4.22
CA CYS A 176 25.05 2.67 -2.80
C CYS A 176 26.49 2.21 -2.59
N THR A 177 27.06 2.61 -1.45
CA THR A 177 28.37 2.17 -0.95
C THR A 177 28.16 1.19 0.22
N PRO A 178 28.82 0.02 0.24
CA PRO A 178 28.79 -0.88 1.37
C PRO A 178 29.70 -0.37 2.50
N MET A 179 29.09 -0.10 3.65
CA MET A 179 29.77 0.27 4.89
C MET A 179 29.72 -0.90 5.88
N ASP A 180 30.75 -1.06 6.71
CA ASP A 180 30.73 -2.04 7.79
C ASP A 180 29.72 -1.66 8.88
N ILE A 181 29.11 -2.68 9.51
CA ILE A 181 28.19 -2.51 10.63
C ILE A 181 28.98 -2.76 11.94
N PRO A 182 29.20 -1.74 12.79
CA PRO A 182 29.87 -1.93 14.08
C PRO A 182 29.13 -2.96 14.93
N GLY A 183 29.85 -4.01 15.37
CA GLY A 183 29.29 -5.07 16.22
C GLY A 183 28.42 -6.12 15.51
N ALA A 184 28.36 -6.15 14.17
CA ALA A 184 27.63 -7.20 13.48
C ALA A 184 28.27 -8.59 13.63
N SER A 185 27.45 -9.60 13.91
CA SER A 185 27.87 -11.00 14.13
C SER A 185 28.37 -11.72 12.86
N SER A 186 28.40 -11.06 11.71
CA SER A 186 28.83 -11.63 10.43
C SER A 186 29.63 -10.58 9.65
N PRO A 187 30.86 -10.88 9.19
CA PRO A 187 31.69 -9.93 8.43
C PRO A 187 31.10 -9.59 7.05
N TYR A 188 30.15 -10.39 6.57
CA TYR A 188 29.42 -10.18 5.32
C TYR A 188 28.24 -9.21 5.45
N ALA A 189 27.83 -8.85 6.68
CA ALA A 189 26.73 -7.92 6.92
C ALA A 189 27.19 -6.47 6.72
N LYS A 190 26.86 -5.88 5.55
CA LYS A 190 27.15 -4.48 5.22
C LYS A 190 25.89 -3.62 5.31
N ASN A 191 26.03 -2.40 5.83
CA ASN A 191 25.03 -1.35 5.68
C ASN A 191 25.22 -0.71 4.29
N TRP A 192 24.14 -0.53 3.54
CA TRP A 192 24.20 0.05 2.21
C TRP A 192 23.75 1.50 2.27
N VAL A 193 24.73 2.42 2.27
CA VAL A 193 24.49 3.87 2.33
C VAL A 193 24.40 4.40 0.91
N GLU A 194 23.40 5.23 0.62
CA GLU A 194 23.21 5.84 -0.70
C GLU A 194 24.38 6.78 -1.02
N LYS A 195 24.83 6.80 -2.28
CA LYS A 195 25.86 7.73 -2.74
C LYS A 195 25.28 9.11 -2.99
N GLU A 196 26.12 10.13 -2.84
CA GLU A 196 25.81 11.50 -3.24
C GLU A 196 25.42 11.56 -4.73
N GLY A 197 24.40 12.36 -5.07
CA GLY A 197 23.83 12.47 -6.42
C GLY A 197 23.08 11.24 -6.96
N ALA A 198 23.09 10.09 -6.27
CA ALA A 198 22.50 8.86 -6.79
C ALA A 198 20.98 8.98 -7.02
N ARG A 199 20.27 9.72 -6.15
CA ARG A 199 18.84 9.98 -6.27
C ARG A 199 18.52 10.77 -7.54
N ASP A 200 19.30 11.79 -7.84
CA ASP A 200 19.09 12.68 -8.99
C ASP A 200 19.37 11.95 -10.30
N VAL A 201 20.40 11.10 -10.34
CA VAL A 201 20.69 10.22 -11.47
C VAL A 201 19.53 9.23 -11.71
N VAL A 202 19.01 8.59 -10.66
CA VAL A 202 17.88 7.65 -10.80
C VAL A 202 16.58 8.36 -11.18
N ALA A 203 16.31 9.55 -10.63
CA ALA A 203 15.18 10.38 -11.04
C ALA A 203 15.26 10.78 -12.52
N GLN A 204 16.45 11.18 -13.00
CA GLN A 204 16.69 11.53 -14.39
C GLN A 204 16.60 10.32 -15.34
N LEU A 205 16.98 9.12 -14.89
CA LEU A 205 16.82 7.88 -15.65
C LEU A 205 15.36 7.42 -15.76
N LEU A 206 14.51 7.74 -14.77
CA LEU A 206 13.09 7.37 -14.74
C LEU A 206 12.15 8.48 -15.25
N SER A 207 12.65 9.68 -15.58
CA SER A 207 11.83 10.86 -15.83
C SER A 207 10.90 10.75 -17.03
N ASP A 208 11.22 9.91 -18.01
CA ASP A 208 10.41 9.72 -19.23
C ASP A 208 9.27 8.70 -19.06
N ILE A 209 9.27 7.92 -17.97
CA ILE A 209 8.20 6.98 -17.59
C ILE A 209 7.49 7.37 -16.29
N THR A 210 7.87 8.49 -15.67
CA THR A 210 7.29 8.97 -14.41
C THR A 210 6.44 10.22 -14.66
N ILE A 211 5.12 10.07 -14.59
CA ILE A 211 4.19 11.22 -14.57
C ILE A 211 3.88 11.52 -13.11
N ARG A 212 4.12 12.77 -12.69
CA ARG A 212 3.75 13.26 -11.35
C ARG A 212 3.27 14.70 -11.45
N HIS A 213 2.05 14.92 -10.97
CA HIS A 213 1.52 16.24 -10.71
C HIS A 213 1.60 16.54 -9.20
N VAL A 214 1.81 17.80 -8.85
CA VAL A 214 1.65 18.30 -7.48
C VAL A 214 0.17 18.67 -7.31
N LEU A 215 -0.44 18.30 -6.19
CA LEU A 215 -1.89 18.48 -6.00
C LEU A 215 -2.27 19.97 -6.00
N GLU A 216 -1.41 20.77 -5.37
CA GLU A 216 -1.47 22.23 -5.31
C GLU A 216 -1.33 22.92 -6.67
N ASP A 217 -0.71 22.27 -7.67
CA ASP A 217 -0.62 22.77 -9.06
C ASP A 217 -1.86 22.40 -9.91
N CYS A 218 -2.80 21.63 -9.35
CA CYS A 218 -3.93 21.05 -10.09
C CYS A 218 -5.32 21.35 -9.49
N VAL A 219 -5.41 21.76 -8.22
CA VAL A 219 -6.69 22.05 -7.54
C VAL A 219 -6.54 23.22 -6.57
N ASP A 220 -7.46 24.19 -6.64
CA ASP A 220 -7.60 25.29 -5.67
C ASP A 220 -8.08 24.75 -4.29
N MET A 221 -7.18 24.15 -3.53
CA MET A 221 -7.45 23.60 -2.20
C MET A 221 -7.04 24.57 -1.09
N PRO A 222 -7.88 24.83 -0.06
CA PRO A 222 -7.50 25.67 1.07
C PRO A 222 -6.34 25.08 1.89
N ALA A 223 -5.45 25.96 2.38
CA ALA A 223 -4.19 25.58 3.00
C ALA A 223 -4.33 24.60 4.20
N ASN A 224 -3.66 23.45 4.12
CA ASN A 224 -3.71 22.40 5.13
C ASN A 224 -3.07 22.85 6.47
N THR A 225 -3.91 23.18 7.45
CA THR A 225 -3.45 23.59 8.78
C THR A 225 -3.14 22.39 9.67
N ARG A 226 -1.86 22.03 9.82
CA ARG A 226 -1.41 20.99 10.75
C ARG A 226 -1.21 21.54 12.16
N ARG A 227 -1.65 20.79 13.18
CA ARG A 227 -1.45 21.11 14.60
C ARG A 227 -1.05 19.84 15.36
N THR A 228 0.00 19.92 16.15
CA THR A 228 0.42 18.86 17.07
C THR A 228 -0.02 19.24 18.47
N LEU A 229 -0.83 18.40 19.10
CA LEU A 229 -1.26 18.57 20.50
C LEU A 229 -0.54 17.55 21.37
N GLN A 230 0.02 18.00 22.48
CA GLN A 230 0.68 17.16 23.48
C GLN A 230 -0.33 16.78 24.56
N VAL A 231 -0.22 15.55 25.09
CA VAL A 231 -1.04 15.07 26.20
C VAL A 231 -0.11 14.78 27.37
N GLU A 232 -0.25 15.52 28.47
CA GLU A 232 0.52 15.24 29.67
C GLU A 232 0.03 13.94 30.32
N MET A 233 0.95 12.99 30.52
CA MET A 233 0.66 11.70 31.12
C MET A 233 0.71 11.80 32.65
N PRO A 234 -0.29 11.27 33.39
CA PRO A 234 -0.26 11.25 34.85
C PRO A 234 1.02 10.62 35.41
N ALA A 235 1.47 11.08 36.58
CA ALA A 235 2.69 10.60 37.22
C ALA A 235 2.73 9.07 37.41
N ALA A 236 1.57 8.42 37.61
CA ALA A 236 1.45 6.97 37.66
C ALA A 236 1.78 6.29 36.30
N VAL A 237 1.24 6.81 35.20
CA VAL A 237 1.51 6.32 33.83
C VAL A 237 2.98 6.57 33.47
N MET A 238 3.53 7.74 33.82
CA MET A 238 4.96 8.05 33.60
C MET A 238 5.90 7.19 34.46
N LYS A 239 5.47 6.72 35.64
CA LYS A 239 6.22 5.71 36.41
C LYS A 239 6.24 4.38 35.66
N GLN A 240 5.08 3.89 35.22
CA GLN A 240 4.96 2.64 34.46
C GLN A 240 5.77 2.67 33.15
N TYR A 241 5.74 3.80 32.42
CA TYR A 241 6.61 4.05 31.27
C TYR A 241 8.08 3.83 31.62
N ARG A 242 8.58 4.48 32.69
CA ARG A 242 9.99 4.41 33.13
C ARG A 242 10.38 3.03 33.64
N GLU A 243 9.44 2.24 34.16
CA GLU A 243 9.68 0.87 34.61
C GLU A 243 9.78 -0.08 33.40
N LEU A 244 8.85 0.01 32.44
CA LEU A 244 8.89 -0.74 31.18
C LEU A 244 10.11 -0.34 30.31
N GLU A 245 10.48 0.94 30.30
CA GLU A 245 11.69 1.47 29.68
C GLU A 245 12.98 0.90 30.29
N LYS A 246 13.02 0.63 31.59
CA LYS A 246 14.24 0.12 32.26
C LYS A 246 14.32 -1.40 32.30
N ARG A 247 13.20 -2.09 32.51
CA ARG A 247 13.17 -3.54 32.82
C ARG A 247 12.58 -4.41 31.71
N ALA A 248 11.91 -3.82 30.71
CA ALA A 248 11.15 -4.55 29.68
C ALA A 248 10.04 -5.48 30.25
N VAL A 249 9.72 -5.34 31.54
CA VAL A 249 8.63 -6.02 32.25
C VAL A 249 7.92 -4.96 33.09
N LEU A 250 6.59 -5.04 33.14
CA LEU A 250 5.73 -4.18 33.95
C LEU A 250 4.62 -5.02 34.59
N GLU A 251 4.52 -4.97 35.91
CA GLU A 251 3.43 -5.59 36.66
C GLU A 251 2.25 -4.61 36.78
N THR A 252 1.04 -5.08 36.53
CA THR A 252 -0.19 -4.27 36.61
C THR A 252 -1.31 -5.04 37.30
N ALA A 253 -2.32 -4.33 37.79
CA ALA A 253 -3.51 -4.96 38.39
C ALA A 253 -4.32 -5.83 37.41
N GLY A 254 -4.06 -5.75 36.11
CA GLY A 254 -4.69 -6.57 35.07
C GLY A 254 -3.79 -7.66 34.48
N GLY A 255 -2.56 -7.85 34.98
CA GLY A 255 -1.61 -8.86 34.48
C GLY A 255 -0.17 -8.36 34.37
N VAL A 256 0.72 -9.27 33.95
CA VAL A 256 2.16 -9.00 33.74
C VAL A 256 2.44 -8.73 32.26
N ILE A 257 2.96 -7.54 31.96
CA ILE A 257 3.33 -7.11 30.61
C ILE A 257 4.82 -7.36 30.40
N THR A 258 5.16 -8.31 29.54
CA THR A 258 6.56 -8.66 29.20
C THR A 258 6.88 -8.29 27.75
N ALA A 259 8.08 -7.76 27.53
CA ALA A 259 8.60 -7.41 26.20
C ALA A 259 9.93 -8.13 25.92
N VAL A 260 9.85 -9.21 25.13
CA VAL A 260 10.96 -10.16 24.91
C VAL A 260 12.17 -9.53 24.19
N HIS A 261 11.95 -8.53 23.33
CA HIS A 261 12.97 -7.89 22.49
C HIS A 261 12.79 -6.37 22.42
N ALA A 262 13.83 -5.63 22.02
CA ALA A 262 13.82 -4.16 21.95
C ALA A 262 12.67 -3.58 21.09
N GLY A 263 12.36 -4.20 19.95
CA GLY A 263 11.20 -3.80 19.12
C GLY A 263 9.86 -4.03 19.82
N ALA A 264 9.69 -5.18 20.47
CA ALA A 264 8.49 -5.47 21.26
C ALA A 264 8.32 -4.49 22.43
N LYS A 265 9.43 -4.08 23.07
CA LYS A 265 9.45 -3.07 24.14
C LYS A 265 8.97 -1.71 23.64
N ALA A 266 9.46 -1.24 22.49
CA ALA A 266 8.98 -0.01 21.87
C ALA A 266 7.47 -0.08 21.58
N THR A 267 6.98 -1.20 21.03
CA THR A 267 5.54 -1.41 20.79
C THR A 267 4.72 -1.40 22.09
N LYS A 268 5.12 -2.12 23.14
CA LYS A 268 4.41 -2.12 24.45
C LYS A 268 4.41 -0.71 25.08
N ILE A 269 5.48 0.07 24.92
CA ILE A 269 5.55 1.48 25.38
C ILE A 269 4.56 2.37 24.60
N LEU A 270 4.49 2.25 23.27
CA LEU A 270 3.52 3.02 22.47
C LEU A 270 2.08 2.63 22.80
N GLN A 271 1.82 1.35 23.06
CA GLN A 271 0.53 0.86 23.53
C GLN A 271 0.15 1.47 24.89
N LEU A 272 1.09 1.49 25.85
CA LEU A 272 0.90 2.10 27.16
C LEU A 272 0.49 3.58 27.05
N LEU A 273 1.17 4.35 26.19
CA LEU A 273 0.88 5.77 25.93
C LEU A 273 -0.39 6.00 25.07
N SER A 274 -0.87 4.97 24.37
CA SER A 274 -2.18 4.99 23.70
C SER A 274 -3.36 4.65 24.62
N GLY A 275 -3.08 4.26 25.87
CA GLY A 275 -4.08 4.08 26.92
C GLY A 275 -4.39 2.64 27.32
N ALA A 276 -3.94 1.63 26.57
CA ALA A 276 -4.09 0.22 26.92
C ALA A 276 -2.99 -0.66 26.31
N VAL A 277 -2.62 -1.74 27.00
CA VAL A 277 -1.57 -2.66 26.58
C VAL A 277 -2.14 -4.06 26.41
N TYR A 278 -1.78 -4.75 25.34
CA TYR A 278 -2.07 -6.19 25.23
C TYR A 278 -1.18 -6.95 26.22
N GLY A 279 -1.70 -7.91 26.96
CA GLY A 279 -0.90 -8.73 27.87
C GLY A 279 -0.15 -9.86 27.16
N ALA A 280 -0.24 -11.09 27.68
CA ALA A 280 0.44 -12.27 27.18
C ALA A 280 -0.46 -13.18 26.31
N GLU A 281 -1.76 -13.24 26.62
CA GLU A 281 -2.76 -14.08 25.95
C GLU A 281 -3.58 -13.29 24.90
N GLY A 282 -3.38 -11.97 24.83
CA GLY A 282 -4.10 -11.05 23.92
C GLY A 282 -5.18 -10.22 24.63
N GLU A 283 -5.29 -10.35 25.94
CA GLU A 283 -6.10 -9.57 26.86
C GLU A 283 -5.74 -8.07 26.81
N ILE A 284 -6.75 -7.19 26.91
CA ILE A 284 -6.57 -5.73 26.84
C ILE A 284 -6.53 -5.15 28.25
N ILE A 285 -5.31 -4.84 28.73
CA ILE A 285 -5.08 -4.19 30.02
C ILE A 285 -5.22 -2.68 29.83
N LYS A 286 -6.34 -2.10 30.29
CA LYS A 286 -6.58 -0.65 30.25
C LYS A 286 -5.69 0.08 31.27
N ILE A 287 -5.05 1.17 30.84
CA ILE A 287 -4.13 1.99 31.65
C ILE A 287 -4.72 3.39 31.91
N HIS A 288 -5.08 4.14 30.86
CA HIS A 288 -5.65 5.49 30.98
C HIS A 288 -6.47 5.89 29.73
N PRO A 289 -7.45 6.80 29.85
CA PRO A 289 -8.30 7.22 28.73
C PRO A 289 -7.79 8.48 27.97
N HIS A 290 -6.89 9.27 28.55
CA HIS A 290 -6.61 10.66 28.16
C HIS A 290 -6.35 10.97 26.67
N ARG A 291 -5.66 10.09 25.93
CA ARG A 291 -5.44 10.32 24.49
C ARG A 291 -6.72 10.13 23.69
N ALA A 292 -7.59 9.19 24.07
CA ALA A 292 -8.90 8.99 23.45
C ALA A 292 -9.90 10.08 23.86
N GLU A 293 -9.84 10.57 25.11
CA GLU A 293 -10.63 11.72 25.58
C GLU A 293 -10.34 12.97 24.74
N LEU A 294 -9.07 13.39 24.62
CA LEU A 294 -8.70 14.56 23.80
C LEU A 294 -9.11 14.39 22.33
N VAL A 295 -9.00 13.18 21.75
CA VAL A 295 -9.44 12.94 20.37
C VAL A 295 -10.94 13.13 20.22
N ILE A 296 -11.75 12.68 21.18
CA ILE A 296 -13.21 12.87 21.16
C ILE A 296 -13.59 14.34 21.38
N ASP A 297 -12.90 15.06 22.29
CA ASP A 297 -13.09 16.50 22.48
C ASP A 297 -12.78 17.31 21.20
N LEU A 298 -11.82 16.85 20.38
CA LEU A 298 -11.48 17.45 19.09
C LEU A 298 -12.50 17.10 17.99
N VAL A 299 -13.05 15.88 17.99
CA VAL A 299 -14.14 15.47 17.08
C VAL A 299 -15.39 16.29 17.36
N LEU A 300 -15.75 16.51 18.64
CA LEU A 300 -16.91 17.32 19.04
C LEU A 300 -16.83 18.80 18.63
N GLN A 301 -15.64 19.29 18.24
CA GLN A 301 -15.44 20.65 17.71
C GLN A 301 -15.63 20.73 16.18
N ARG A 302 -16.06 19.65 15.52
CA ARG A 302 -16.17 19.54 14.05
C ARG A 302 -17.42 18.78 13.62
N GLU A 303 -18.01 19.19 12.49
CA GLU A 303 -19.16 18.51 11.90
C GLU A 303 -18.80 17.13 11.30
N GLN A 304 -17.59 17.02 10.77
CA GLN A 304 -17.04 15.79 10.20
C GLN A 304 -15.59 15.61 10.67
N SER A 305 -15.16 14.36 10.88
CA SER A 305 -13.81 14.02 11.32
C SER A 305 -13.45 12.59 10.94
N VAL A 306 -12.18 12.37 10.58
CA VAL A 306 -11.60 11.05 10.35
C VAL A 306 -10.55 10.81 11.43
N VAL A 307 -10.66 9.70 12.16
CA VAL A 307 -9.76 9.35 13.27
C VAL A 307 -9.00 8.07 12.93
N ALA A 308 -7.69 8.20 12.70
CA ALA A 308 -6.80 7.07 12.50
C ALA A 308 -6.26 6.53 13.83
N PHE A 309 -6.11 5.20 13.93
CA PHE A 309 -5.60 4.47 15.10
C PHE A 309 -4.74 3.28 14.64
N ASN A 310 -3.88 2.76 15.52
CA ASN A 310 -2.97 1.64 15.24
C ASN A 310 -3.47 0.31 15.81
N TRP A 311 -4.18 0.33 16.94
CA TRP A 311 -4.59 -0.87 17.67
C TRP A 311 -6.10 -0.96 17.90
N LYS A 312 -6.62 -2.19 18.02
CA LYS A 312 -8.06 -2.43 18.25
C LYS A 312 -8.52 -1.78 19.57
N HIS A 313 -7.68 -1.80 20.61
CA HIS A 313 -8.03 -1.16 21.89
C HIS A 313 -8.21 0.36 21.79
N GLU A 314 -7.51 1.04 20.87
CA GLU A 314 -7.70 2.48 20.63
C GLU A 314 -9.10 2.69 20.03
N ARG A 315 -9.44 1.95 18.97
CA ARG A 315 -10.78 1.94 18.37
C ARG A 315 -11.85 1.66 19.41
N ASP A 316 -11.70 0.60 20.19
CA ASP A 316 -12.71 0.15 21.15
C ASP A 316 -12.91 1.19 22.27
N SER A 317 -11.86 1.90 22.68
CA SER A 317 -11.95 3.03 23.61
C SER A 317 -12.59 4.27 22.97
N LEU A 318 -12.27 4.57 21.71
CA LEU A 318 -12.85 5.69 20.95
C LEU A 318 -14.34 5.46 20.68
N VAL A 319 -14.75 4.27 20.28
CA VAL A 319 -16.17 3.89 20.05
C VAL A 319 -16.97 3.95 21.35
N ALA A 320 -16.41 3.50 22.47
CA ALA A 320 -17.07 3.59 23.78
C ALA A 320 -17.30 5.06 24.21
N LEU A 321 -16.34 5.94 23.96
CA LEU A 321 -16.48 7.38 24.21
C LEU A 321 -17.42 8.07 23.20
N ALA A 322 -17.33 7.75 21.91
CA ALA A 322 -18.24 8.23 20.88
C ALA A 322 -19.70 7.90 21.22
N THR A 323 -19.96 6.65 21.59
CA THR A 323 -21.28 6.18 22.07
C THR A 323 -21.78 6.99 23.27
N LYS A 324 -20.93 7.19 24.29
CA LYS A 324 -21.24 8.01 25.47
C LYS A 324 -21.59 9.46 25.11
N HIS A 325 -20.92 10.02 24.11
CA HIS A 325 -21.15 11.39 23.63
C HIS A 325 -22.17 11.47 22.47
N LYS A 326 -22.84 10.36 22.11
CA LYS A 326 -23.82 10.22 21.02
C LYS A 326 -23.28 10.59 19.63
N ILE A 327 -21.97 10.49 19.43
CA ILE A 327 -21.32 10.64 18.12
C ILE A 327 -21.54 9.34 17.34
N PRO A 328 -22.06 9.37 16.09
CA PRO A 328 -22.15 8.18 15.25
C PRO A 328 -20.77 7.56 15.01
N SER A 329 -20.63 6.25 15.22
CA SER A 329 -19.41 5.48 14.98
C SER A 329 -19.73 4.14 14.31
N PRO A 330 -18.80 3.58 13.50
CA PRO A 330 -18.94 2.24 12.91
C PRO A 330 -18.70 1.11 13.92
#